data_AF-A0A2R6CKQ7-F1
#
_entry.id   AF-A0A2R6CKQ7-F1
#
_cell.length_a   1.000
_cell.length_b   1.000
_cell.length_c   1.000
_cell.angle_alpha   90.00
_cell.angle_beta   90.00
_cell.angle_gamma   90.00
#
_symmetry.space_group_name_H-M   'P 1'
#
loop_
_entity.id
_entity.type
_entity.pdbx_description
1 polymer ?
#
loop_
_entity_poly.entity_id
_entity_poly.type
_entity_poly.pdbx_seq_one_letter_code
_entity_poly.pdbx_strand_id
1 'polypeptide(L)'
;MVAPGYLAAGGAAATTHPISGKGIRGAAISGHSAGRTAAKAVAAGDVSEEGLWGHNHYLYVEHGTGTKLAASDPFNVAASSIDIPILRAIAALLPEKQMKEIVGTETSIEDLTTKLSVGLGVVENLWSEYRKGTFEDLGVSRDQLYEALVGFRETKRFADRFEDLYANYPATKSGFDAWREDRNDLDAAFYDAIDLAPEDHKY
;
A
#
# COMPACT_ATOMS: atom_id res chain seq x y z
N MET A 1 -12.47 1.76 -11.21
CA MET A 1 -12.89 0.35 -11.44
C MET A 1 -14.27 0.25 -12.10
N VAL A 2 -14.80 1.34 -12.65
CA VAL A 2 -16.16 1.41 -13.22
C VAL A 2 -16.11 2.22 -14.51
N ALA A 3 -17.08 1.99 -15.38
CA ALA A 3 -17.37 2.75 -16.60
C ALA A 3 -18.86 2.53 -16.94
N PRO A 4 -19.44 3.23 -17.93
CA PRO A 4 -20.86 3.02 -18.29
C PRO A 4 -21.17 1.55 -18.59
N GLY A 5 -22.05 0.94 -17.79
CA GLY A 5 -22.43 -0.47 -17.88
C GLY A 5 -21.35 -1.47 -17.50
N TYR A 6 -20.22 -1.03 -16.95
CA TYR A 6 -19.06 -1.87 -16.61
C TYR A 6 -18.59 -1.63 -15.18
N LEU A 7 -18.30 -2.73 -14.48
CA LEU A 7 -17.72 -2.70 -13.15
C LEU A 7 -16.77 -3.90 -12.99
N ALA A 8 -15.57 -3.64 -12.49
CA ALA A 8 -14.56 -4.66 -12.22
C ALA A 8 -14.56 -5.07 -10.74
N ALA A 9 -14.21 -6.33 -10.44
CA ALA A 9 -14.00 -6.82 -9.08
C ALA A 9 -12.87 -7.84 -9.05
N GLY A 10 -12.39 -8.20 -7.85
CA GLY A 10 -11.32 -9.17 -7.67
C GLY A 10 -10.01 -8.74 -8.30
N GLY A 11 -9.31 -9.69 -8.91
CA GLY A 11 -8.04 -9.43 -9.60
C GLY A 11 -8.18 -8.41 -10.72
N ALA A 12 -9.32 -8.37 -11.42
CA ALA A 12 -9.60 -7.39 -12.47
C ALA A 12 -9.73 -5.96 -11.92
N ALA A 13 -9.99 -5.79 -10.63
CA ALA A 13 -10.01 -4.52 -9.92
C ALA A 13 -8.72 -4.25 -9.13
N ALA A 14 -7.65 -5.02 -9.37
CA ALA A 14 -6.37 -4.91 -8.65
C ALA A 14 -6.49 -5.03 -7.12
N THR A 15 -7.43 -5.85 -6.62
CA THR A 15 -7.65 -6.03 -5.16
C THR A 15 -6.75 -7.09 -4.52
N THR A 16 -5.62 -7.40 -5.15
CA THR A 16 -4.60 -8.32 -4.63
C THR A 16 -3.62 -7.56 -3.75
N HIS A 17 -3.28 -8.12 -2.58
CA HIS A 17 -2.26 -7.53 -1.73
C HIS A 17 -0.91 -7.44 -2.48
N PRO A 18 -0.31 -6.24 -2.62
CA PRO A 18 0.86 -6.05 -3.50
C PRO A 18 2.08 -6.84 -3.03
N ILE A 19 2.26 -6.98 -1.71
CA ILE A 19 3.41 -7.70 -1.13
C ILE A 19 3.16 -9.22 -0.99
N SER A 20 2.05 -9.62 -0.35
CA SER A 20 1.79 -11.05 -0.06
C SER A 20 1.14 -11.83 -1.21
N GLY A 21 0.65 -11.16 -2.25
CA GLY A 21 -0.08 -11.78 -3.37
C GLY A 21 -1.45 -12.34 -2.99
N LYS A 22 -1.92 -12.13 -1.75
CA LYS A 22 -3.22 -12.65 -1.29
C LYS A 22 -4.37 -11.84 -1.88
N GLY A 23 -5.18 -12.47 -2.73
CA GLY A 23 -6.31 -11.82 -3.41
C GLY A 23 -7.71 -12.22 -2.94
N ILE A 24 -7.88 -13.35 -2.24
CA ILE A 24 -9.22 -13.90 -1.93
C ILE A 24 -10.07 -12.92 -1.11
N ARG A 25 -9.49 -12.28 -0.09
CA ARG A 25 -10.20 -11.29 0.74
C ARG A 25 -10.61 -10.07 -0.07
N GLY A 26 -9.69 -9.49 -0.84
CA GLY A 26 -9.98 -8.34 -1.70
C GLY A 26 -11.03 -8.65 -2.77
N ALA A 27 -11.00 -9.87 -3.32
CA ALA A 27 -12.02 -10.35 -4.26
C ALA A 27 -13.40 -10.51 -3.61
N ALA A 28 -13.48 -11.02 -2.39
CA ALA A 28 -14.77 -11.12 -1.68
C ALA A 28 -15.35 -9.74 -1.36
N ILE A 29 -14.53 -8.79 -0.89
CA ILE A 29 -14.96 -7.43 -0.54
C ILE A 29 -15.39 -6.64 -1.78
N SER A 30 -14.58 -6.67 -2.84
CA SER A 30 -14.95 -6.02 -4.12
C SER A 30 -16.13 -6.70 -4.78
N GLY A 31 -16.25 -8.02 -4.74
CA GLY A 31 -17.41 -8.76 -5.23
C GLY A 31 -18.71 -8.39 -4.50
N HIS A 32 -18.65 -8.24 -3.16
CA HIS A 32 -19.78 -7.75 -2.38
C HIS A 32 -20.21 -6.34 -2.81
N SER A 33 -19.26 -5.42 -2.90
CA SER A 33 -19.51 -4.05 -3.36
C SER A 33 -20.08 -4.03 -4.78
N ALA A 34 -19.50 -4.80 -5.68
CA ALA A 34 -19.89 -4.92 -7.08
C ALA A 34 -21.36 -5.33 -7.21
N GLY A 35 -21.75 -6.44 -6.58
CA GLY A 35 -23.13 -6.94 -6.63
C GLY A 35 -24.13 -5.95 -6.04
N ARG A 36 -23.78 -5.35 -4.88
CA ARG A 36 -24.62 -4.36 -4.20
C ARG A 36 -24.82 -3.10 -5.04
N THR A 37 -23.74 -2.55 -5.60
CA THR A 37 -23.79 -1.32 -6.41
C THR A 37 -24.48 -1.56 -7.74
N ALA A 38 -24.18 -2.67 -8.42
CA ALA A 38 -24.83 -3.01 -9.69
C ALA A 38 -26.35 -3.22 -9.52
N ALA A 39 -26.79 -3.91 -8.47
CA ALA A 39 -28.22 -4.10 -8.19
C ALA A 39 -28.95 -2.76 -7.96
N LYS A 40 -28.33 -1.84 -7.22
CA LYS A 40 -28.88 -0.48 -6.98
C LYS A 40 -28.95 0.33 -8.28
N ALA A 41 -27.89 0.33 -9.07
CA ALA A 41 -27.80 1.02 -10.36
C ALA A 41 -28.89 0.56 -11.33
N VAL A 42 -29.05 -0.76 -11.48
CA VAL A 42 -30.10 -1.36 -12.34
C VAL A 42 -31.50 -0.98 -11.83
N ALA A 43 -31.76 -1.08 -10.52
CA ALA A 43 -33.06 -0.73 -9.96
C ALA A 43 -33.41 0.76 -10.12
N ALA A 44 -32.40 1.64 -10.07
CA ALA A 44 -32.56 3.08 -10.28
C ALA A 44 -32.63 3.47 -11.77
N GLY A 45 -32.33 2.56 -12.69
CA GLY A 45 -32.23 2.85 -14.12
C GLY A 45 -31.00 3.68 -14.51
N ASP A 46 -29.99 3.76 -13.63
CA ASP A 46 -28.76 4.52 -13.86
C ASP A 46 -27.55 3.59 -13.78
N VAL A 47 -27.15 3.07 -14.94
CA VAL A 47 -25.93 2.25 -15.12
C VAL A 47 -24.77 3.08 -15.69
N SER A 48 -24.83 4.41 -15.56
CA SER A 48 -23.72 5.28 -15.93
C SER A 48 -22.54 5.10 -14.97
N GLU A 49 -21.41 5.74 -15.28
CA GLU A 49 -20.26 5.76 -14.39
C GLU A 49 -20.58 6.41 -13.03
N GLU A 50 -21.46 7.42 -13.01
CA GLU A 50 -21.93 8.08 -11.77
C GLU A 50 -22.76 7.11 -10.92
N GLY A 51 -23.73 6.43 -11.52
CA GLY A 51 -24.57 5.44 -10.84
C GLY A 51 -23.78 4.25 -10.27
N LEU A 52 -22.61 3.95 -10.85
CA LEU A 52 -21.71 2.90 -10.40
C LEU A 52 -20.59 3.39 -9.47
N TRP A 53 -20.44 4.70 -9.28
CA TRP A 53 -19.28 5.31 -8.59
C TRP A 53 -19.12 4.84 -7.14
N GLY A 54 -20.24 4.54 -6.47
CA GLY A 54 -20.26 4.02 -5.10
C GLY A 54 -19.45 2.73 -4.93
N HIS A 55 -19.16 1.99 -6.00
CA HIS A 55 -18.25 0.85 -5.94
C HIS A 55 -16.81 1.27 -5.60
N ASN A 56 -16.29 2.31 -6.25
CA ASN A 56 -14.96 2.84 -5.97
C ASN A 56 -14.90 3.41 -4.55
N HIS A 57 -15.87 4.27 -4.20
CA HIS A 57 -15.90 4.93 -2.90
C HIS A 57 -16.04 3.92 -1.75
N TYR A 58 -16.82 2.84 -1.93
CA TYR A 58 -16.87 1.78 -0.94
C TYR A 58 -15.51 1.13 -0.71
N LEU A 59 -14.78 0.81 -1.78
CA LEU A 59 -13.50 0.11 -1.65
C LEU A 59 -12.43 0.97 -0.99
N TYR A 60 -12.33 2.25 -1.36
CA TYR A 60 -11.30 3.14 -0.85
C TYR A 60 -11.69 3.82 0.48
N VAL A 61 -12.96 4.15 0.69
CA VAL A 61 -13.38 4.98 1.83
C VAL A 61 -14.25 4.20 2.82
N GLU A 62 -15.43 3.70 2.40
CA GLU A 62 -16.38 3.10 3.36
C GLU A 62 -15.83 1.82 4.02
N HIS A 63 -15.18 0.96 3.23
CA HIS A 63 -14.51 -0.24 3.73
C HIS A 63 -13.00 -0.03 3.91
N GLY A 64 -12.37 0.84 3.11
CA GLY A 64 -10.95 1.18 3.25
C GLY A 64 -9.94 0.13 2.74
N THR A 65 -10.39 -1.04 2.25
CA THR A 65 -9.45 -2.07 1.78
C THR A 65 -8.63 -1.61 0.59
N GLY A 66 -9.22 -0.90 -0.37
CA GLY A 66 -8.49 -0.33 -1.50
C GLY A 66 -7.39 0.65 -1.06
N THR A 67 -7.68 1.45 -0.03
CA THR A 67 -6.73 2.42 0.53
C THR A 67 -5.56 1.74 1.19
N LYS A 68 -5.80 0.67 1.96
CA LYS A 68 -4.72 -0.12 2.58
C LYS A 68 -3.86 -0.85 1.55
N LEU A 69 -4.47 -1.35 0.48
CA LEU A 69 -3.75 -1.95 -0.64
C LEU A 69 -2.86 -0.91 -1.34
N ALA A 70 -3.38 0.28 -1.60
CA ALA A 70 -2.60 1.38 -2.19
C ALA A 70 -1.45 1.84 -1.29
N ALA A 71 -1.70 2.01 0.01
CA ALA A 71 -0.69 2.40 1.00
C ALA A 71 0.43 1.36 1.16
N SER A 72 0.17 0.10 0.81
CA SER A 72 1.17 -0.98 0.86
C SER A 72 2.05 -1.06 -0.40
N ASP A 73 1.62 -0.46 -1.51
CA ASP A 73 2.33 -0.54 -2.80
C ASP A 73 3.72 0.12 -2.79
N PRO A 74 3.96 1.25 -2.10
CA PRO A 74 5.30 1.83 -1.96
C PRO A 74 6.34 0.84 -1.43
N PHE A 75 5.97 0.01 -0.46
CA PHE A 75 6.86 -1.04 0.05
C PHE A 75 7.17 -2.10 -0.99
N ASN A 76 6.20 -2.46 -1.84
CA ASN A 76 6.43 -3.42 -2.92
C ASN A 76 7.36 -2.85 -4.00
N VAL A 77 7.17 -1.59 -4.39
CA VAL A 77 8.03 -0.89 -5.35
C VAL A 77 9.44 -0.75 -4.79
N ALA A 78 9.60 -0.20 -3.58
CA ALA A 78 10.91 -0.03 -2.95
C ALA A 78 11.61 -1.38 -2.71
N ALA A 79 10.87 -2.43 -2.33
CA ALA A 79 11.48 -3.73 -2.16
C ALA A 79 11.97 -4.34 -3.48
N SER A 80 11.35 -3.99 -4.61
CA SER A 80 11.74 -4.49 -5.93
C SER A 80 13.00 -3.81 -6.47
N SER A 81 13.36 -2.63 -5.96
CA SER A 81 14.56 -1.87 -6.38
C SER A 81 15.79 -2.11 -5.50
N ILE A 82 15.67 -2.87 -4.40
CA ILE A 82 16.75 -3.10 -3.44
C ILE A 82 17.32 -4.52 -3.58
N ASP A 83 18.64 -4.66 -3.41
CA ASP A 83 19.31 -5.97 -3.44
C ASP A 83 18.84 -6.94 -2.34
N ILE A 84 18.76 -8.23 -2.68
CA ILE A 84 18.26 -9.28 -1.77
C ILE A 84 18.98 -9.33 -0.40
N PRO A 85 20.32 -9.21 -0.30
CA PRO A 85 20.99 -9.19 1.00
C PRO A 85 20.55 -8.00 1.87
N ILE A 86 20.32 -6.84 1.27
CA ILE A 86 19.85 -5.64 1.96
C ILE A 86 18.40 -5.84 2.42
N LEU A 87 17.53 -6.40 1.58
CA LEU A 87 16.16 -6.75 1.96
C LEU A 87 16.12 -7.70 3.17
N ARG A 88 16.99 -8.71 3.19
CA ARG A 88 17.12 -9.63 4.33
C ARG A 88 17.60 -8.90 5.59
N ALA A 89 18.52 -7.95 5.46
CA ALA A 89 18.98 -7.14 6.57
C ALA A 89 17.85 -6.25 7.13
N ILE A 90 17.06 -5.60 6.28
CA ILE A 90 15.87 -4.83 6.71
C ILE A 90 14.87 -5.76 7.43
N ALA A 91 14.57 -6.93 6.85
CA ALA A 91 13.63 -7.87 7.45
C ALA A 91 14.08 -8.39 8.83
N ALA A 92 15.39 -8.60 9.03
CA ALA A 92 15.95 -8.98 10.33
C ALA A 92 15.83 -7.86 11.38
N LEU A 93 15.79 -6.60 10.95
CA LEU A 93 15.67 -5.44 11.82
C LEU A 93 14.24 -5.09 12.19
N LEU A 94 13.28 -5.36 11.32
CA LEU A 94 11.90 -4.99 11.55
C LEU A 94 11.25 -5.84 12.65
N PRO A 95 10.64 -5.22 13.68
CA PRO A 95 9.84 -5.94 14.67
C PRO A 95 8.72 -6.74 14.01
N GLU A 96 8.41 -7.92 14.57
CA GLU A 96 7.38 -8.83 14.05
C GLU A 96 6.04 -8.12 13.79
N LYS A 97 5.65 -7.19 14.66
CA LYS A 97 4.42 -6.40 14.51
C LYS A 97 4.44 -5.53 13.25
N GLN A 98 5.57 -4.87 12.95
CA GLN A 98 5.70 -4.05 11.74
C GLN A 98 5.71 -4.92 10.49
N MET A 99 6.38 -6.07 10.54
CA MET A 99 6.33 -7.04 9.45
C MET A 99 4.89 -7.49 9.18
N LYS A 100 4.13 -7.80 10.23
CA LYS A 100 2.71 -8.17 10.12
C LYS A 100 1.84 -7.03 9.59
N GLU A 101 2.11 -5.78 9.94
CA GLU A 101 1.39 -4.63 9.42
C GLU A 101 1.61 -4.46 7.91
N ILE A 102 2.85 -4.61 7.45
CA ILE A 102 3.23 -4.45 6.04
C ILE A 102 2.68 -5.61 5.18
N VAL A 103 2.78 -6.85 5.65
CA VAL A 103 2.37 -8.04 4.87
C VAL A 103 0.94 -8.50 5.16
N GLY A 104 0.31 -7.92 6.17
CA GLY A 104 -0.96 -8.35 6.72
C GLY A 104 -2.14 -7.79 5.95
N THR A 105 -3.11 -8.66 5.68
CA THR A 105 -4.44 -8.25 5.18
C THR A 105 -5.42 -7.92 6.30
N GLU A 106 -4.99 -8.09 7.56
CA GLU A 106 -5.80 -7.87 8.75
C GLU A 106 -5.24 -6.66 9.48
N THR A 107 -6.09 -5.67 9.71
CA THR A 107 -5.76 -4.57 10.61
C THR A 107 -6.84 -4.50 11.66
N SER A 108 -6.45 -4.82 12.90
CA SER A 108 -7.19 -4.40 14.08
C SER A 108 -7.17 -2.87 14.08
N ILE A 109 -8.35 -2.26 14.06
CA ILE A 109 -8.54 -0.83 14.26
C ILE A 109 -8.22 -0.56 15.73
N GLU A 110 -6.95 -0.32 16.07
CA GLU A 110 -6.58 0.17 17.41
C GLU A 110 -5.29 0.98 17.36
N ASP A 111 -5.52 2.28 17.15
CA ASP A 111 -5.10 3.38 18.02
C ASP A 111 -3.65 3.89 18.01
N LEU A 112 -3.59 5.23 18.13
CA LEU A 112 -2.47 6.15 17.94
C LEU A 112 -1.21 5.90 18.80
N THR A 113 -1.18 4.89 19.67
CA THR A 113 -0.05 4.62 20.59
C THR A 113 1.09 3.81 19.96
N THR A 114 0.91 3.29 18.74
CA THR A 114 1.88 2.44 18.05
C THR A 114 3.16 3.19 17.58
N LYS A 115 3.12 4.52 17.40
CA LYS A 115 4.26 5.28 16.84
C LYS A 115 5.52 5.31 17.72
N LEU A 116 5.43 5.15 19.04
CA LEU A 116 6.58 5.18 19.96
C LEU A 116 7.30 3.82 20.12
N SER A 117 6.58 2.70 20.02
CA SER A 117 7.17 1.35 20.14
C SER A 117 7.99 0.95 18.90
N VAL A 118 7.74 1.60 17.77
CA VAL A 118 8.35 1.33 16.46
C VAL A 118 9.86 1.62 16.44
N GLY A 119 10.28 2.76 16.99
CA GLY A 119 11.70 3.14 17.01
C GLY A 119 12.55 2.31 17.98
N LEU A 120 11.99 1.93 19.13
CA LEU A 120 12.67 1.13 20.14
C LEU A 120 12.97 -0.29 19.66
N GLY A 121 11.99 -0.96 19.04
CA GLY A 121 12.17 -2.34 18.57
C GLY A 121 13.23 -2.47 17.46
N VAL A 122 13.32 -1.49 16.55
CA VAL A 122 14.37 -1.49 15.50
C VAL A 122 15.76 -1.37 16.11
N VAL A 123 15.92 -0.53 17.14
CA VAL A 123 17.21 -0.35 17.84
C VAL A 123 17.59 -1.62 18.61
N GLU A 124 16.65 -2.25 19.32
CA GLU A 124 16.90 -3.51 20.04
C GLU A 124 17.32 -4.63 19.08
N ASN A 125 16.60 -4.79 17.96
CA ASN A 125 16.93 -5.78 16.94
C ASN A 125 18.29 -5.50 16.30
N LEU A 126 18.60 -4.25 15.98
CA LEU A 126 19.91 -3.86 15.45
C LEU A 126 21.06 -4.27 16.39
N TRP A 127 20.91 -4.03 17.70
CA TRP A 127 21.90 -4.45 18.69
C TRP A 127 22.03 -5.97 18.80
N SER A 128 20.92 -6.70 18.73
CA SER A 128 20.91 -8.18 18.72
C SER A 128 21.62 -8.75 17.49
N GLU A 129 21.21 -8.31 16.29
CA GLU A 129 21.72 -8.84 15.03
C GLU A 129 23.17 -8.44 14.77
N TYR A 130 23.56 -7.24 15.19
CA TYR A 130 24.96 -6.82 15.15
C TYR A 130 25.84 -7.72 16.03
N ARG A 131 25.39 -8.13 17.23
CA ARG A 131 26.14 -9.07 18.09
C ARG A 131 26.23 -10.48 17.52
N LYS A 132 25.27 -10.87 16.68
CA LYS A 132 25.23 -12.20 16.04
C LYS A 132 26.09 -12.28 14.77
N GLY A 133 26.60 -11.16 14.27
CA GLY A 133 27.33 -11.12 12.99
C GLY A 133 26.43 -11.20 11.76
N THR A 134 25.10 -11.07 11.92
CA THR A 134 24.11 -11.30 10.85
C THR A 134 24.39 -10.45 9.60
N PHE A 135 24.80 -9.20 9.75
CA PHE A 135 25.08 -8.31 8.62
C PHE A 135 26.39 -8.64 7.89
N GLU A 136 27.37 -9.16 8.60
CA GLU A 136 28.64 -9.63 8.04
C GLU A 136 28.41 -10.92 7.24
N ASP A 137 27.59 -11.84 7.77
CA ASP A 137 27.16 -13.06 7.08
C ASP A 137 26.35 -12.78 5.82
N LEU A 138 25.54 -11.70 5.83
CA LEU A 138 24.79 -11.24 4.66
C LEU A 138 25.64 -10.40 3.69
N GLY A 139 26.89 -10.06 4.04
CA GLY A 139 27.77 -9.23 3.22
C GLY A 139 27.31 -7.77 3.10
N VAL A 140 26.53 -7.28 4.06
CA VAL A 140 25.97 -5.92 4.06
C VAL A 140 26.86 -5.01 4.91
N SER A 141 27.42 -3.97 4.29
CA SER A 141 28.20 -2.97 5.02
C SER A 141 27.31 -2.09 5.90
N ARG A 142 27.92 -1.41 6.88
CA ARG A 142 27.19 -0.48 7.76
C ARG A 142 26.56 0.69 6.97
N ASP A 143 27.24 1.16 5.92
CA ASP A 143 26.76 2.27 5.10
C ASP A 143 25.54 1.84 4.28
N GLN A 144 25.59 0.67 3.63
CA GLN A 144 24.44 0.08 2.93
C GLN A 144 23.26 -0.17 3.87
N LEU A 145 23.52 -0.61 5.11
CA LEU A 145 22.48 -0.80 6.12
C LEU A 145 21.82 0.52 6.53
N TYR A 146 22.63 1.58 6.68
CA TYR A 146 22.13 2.91 7.01
C TYR A 146 21.27 3.47 5.88
N GLU A 147 21.75 3.41 4.63
CA GLU A 147 21.00 3.83 3.44
C GLU A 147 19.68 3.08 3.33
N ALA A 148 19.70 1.76 3.53
CA ALA A 148 18.50 0.92 3.53
C ALA A 148 17.47 1.34 4.60
N LEU A 149 17.92 1.67 5.81
CA LEU A 149 17.03 2.12 6.89
C LEU A 149 16.45 3.52 6.61
N VAL A 150 17.24 4.42 6.02
CA VAL A 150 16.76 5.73 5.59
C VAL A 150 15.73 5.59 4.47
N GLY A 151 16.02 4.77 3.45
CA GLY A 151 15.10 4.47 2.35
C GLY A 151 13.81 3.82 2.82
N PHE A 152 13.88 2.87 3.77
CA PHE A 152 12.69 2.27 4.38
C PHE A 152 11.84 3.32 5.13
N ARG A 153 12.48 4.20 5.90
CA ARG A 153 11.77 5.28 6.60
C ARG A 153 11.08 6.24 5.62
N GLU A 154 11.75 6.57 4.53
CA GLU A 154 11.19 7.42 3.48
C GLU A 154 10.01 6.74 2.79
N THR A 155 10.16 5.45 2.44
CA THR A 155 9.07 4.62 1.90
C THR A 155 7.86 4.60 2.82
N LYS A 156 8.05 4.45 4.14
CA LYS A 156 6.96 4.50 5.12
C LYS A 156 6.25 5.86 5.13
N ARG A 157 6.99 6.98 4.99
CA ARG A 157 6.38 8.31 4.90
C ARG A 157 5.49 8.45 3.66
N PHE A 158 5.92 7.91 2.52
CA PHE A 158 5.10 7.88 1.32
C PHE A 158 3.90 6.96 1.48
N ALA A 159 4.07 5.77 2.07
CA ALA A 159 2.95 4.87 2.40
C ALA A 159 1.86 5.57 3.22
N ASP A 160 2.24 6.33 4.27
CA ASP A 160 1.30 7.14 5.06
C ASP A 160 0.58 8.20 4.19
N ARG A 161 1.32 8.89 3.30
CA ARG A 161 0.73 9.89 2.37
C ARG A 161 -0.22 9.27 1.35
N PHE A 162 0.09 8.08 0.82
CA PHE A 162 -0.80 7.34 -0.06
C PHE A 162 -2.06 6.91 0.69
N GLU A 163 -1.92 6.45 1.93
CA GLU A 163 -3.07 6.13 2.77
C GLU A 163 -4.00 7.33 2.92
N ASP A 164 -3.45 8.49 3.28
CA ASP A 164 -4.21 9.73 3.43
C ASP A 164 -4.90 10.14 2.13
N LEU A 165 -4.20 10.08 0.99
CA LEU A 165 -4.75 10.46 -0.31
C LEU A 165 -5.91 9.54 -0.73
N TYR A 166 -5.74 8.21 -0.59
CA TYR A 166 -6.76 7.25 -0.97
C TYR A 166 -7.92 7.19 0.03
N ALA A 167 -7.69 7.49 1.31
CA ALA A 167 -8.77 7.67 2.29
C ALA A 167 -9.69 8.85 1.93
N ASN A 168 -9.19 9.82 1.16
CA ASN A 168 -9.94 10.95 0.63
C ASN A 168 -10.37 10.74 -0.84
N TYR A 169 -10.50 9.48 -1.30
CA TYR A 169 -10.99 9.18 -2.64
C TYR A 169 -12.38 9.84 -2.86
N PRO A 170 -12.61 10.50 -4.01
CA PRO A 170 -13.79 11.36 -4.19
C PRO A 170 -15.09 10.56 -4.16
N ALA A 171 -16.09 11.11 -3.46
CA ALA A 171 -17.42 10.51 -3.32
C ALA A 171 -18.24 10.51 -4.62
N THR A 172 -17.86 11.33 -5.61
CA THR A 172 -18.53 11.46 -6.92
C THR A 172 -17.50 11.49 -8.04
N LYS A 173 -17.94 11.22 -9.28
CA LYS A 173 -17.03 11.19 -10.45
C LYS A 173 -16.34 12.54 -10.70
N SER A 174 -17.01 13.65 -10.36
CA SER A 174 -16.53 15.01 -10.63
C SER A 174 -15.21 15.36 -9.92
N GLY A 175 -14.93 14.75 -8.77
CA GLY A 175 -13.67 14.98 -8.04
C GLY A 175 -12.50 14.13 -8.51
N PHE A 176 -12.75 13.17 -9.42
CA PHE A 176 -11.74 12.16 -9.78
C PHE A 176 -10.53 12.71 -10.50
N ASP A 177 -10.71 13.66 -11.42
CA ASP A 177 -9.60 14.14 -12.24
C ASP A 177 -8.57 14.89 -11.39
N ALA A 178 -9.02 15.76 -10.49
CA ALA A 178 -8.14 16.44 -9.53
C ALA A 178 -7.45 15.45 -8.58
N TRP A 179 -8.21 14.50 -8.00
CA TRP A 179 -7.64 13.46 -7.13
C TRP A 179 -6.59 12.61 -7.87
N ARG A 180 -6.82 12.31 -9.16
CA ARG A 180 -5.86 11.54 -9.98
C ARG A 180 -4.59 12.33 -10.25
N GLU A 181 -4.69 13.64 -10.47
CA GLU A 181 -3.52 14.52 -10.60
C GLU A 181 -2.69 14.50 -9.31
N ASP A 182 -3.32 14.71 -8.14
CA ASP A 182 -2.66 14.62 -6.84
C ASP A 182 -1.97 13.25 -6.61
N ARG A 183 -2.63 12.17 -7.07
CA ARG A 183 -2.07 10.80 -7.04
C ARG A 183 -0.84 10.69 -7.92
N ASN A 184 -0.92 11.15 -9.16
CA ASN A 184 0.20 11.09 -10.10
C ASN A 184 1.42 11.89 -9.59
N ASP A 185 1.17 13.06 -9.00
CA ASP A 185 2.24 13.89 -8.40
C ASP A 185 2.87 13.19 -7.20
N LEU A 186 2.07 12.47 -6.40
CA LEU A 186 2.58 11.67 -5.28
C LEU A 186 3.39 10.46 -5.75
N ASP A 187 2.96 9.78 -6.82
CA ASP A 187 3.72 8.69 -7.47
C ASP A 187 5.08 9.20 -7.96
N ALA A 188 5.10 10.31 -8.71
CA ALA A 188 6.33 10.91 -9.22
C ALA A 188 7.29 11.31 -8.07
N ALA A 189 6.77 11.98 -7.05
CA ALA A 189 7.56 12.37 -5.89
C ALA A 189 8.12 11.16 -5.12
N PHE A 190 7.37 10.04 -5.07
CA PHE A 190 7.84 8.81 -4.46
C PHE A 190 8.97 8.19 -5.27
N TYR A 191 8.80 8.06 -6.59
CA TYR A 191 9.81 7.48 -7.48
C TYR A 191 11.12 8.27 -7.45
N ASP A 192 11.04 9.61 -7.49
CA ASP A 192 12.20 10.47 -7.35
C ASP A 192 12.90 10.28 -5.99
N ALA A 193 12.13 10.12 -4.90
CA ALA A 193 12.69 9.98 -3.56
C ALA A 193 13.45 8.67 -3.34
N ILE A 194 13.13 7.62 -4.09
CA ILE A 194 13.84 6.33 -4.03
C ILE A 194 14.79 6.12 -5.23
N ASP A 195 15.03 7.16 -6.03
CA ASP A 195 15.87 7.13 -7.24
C ASP A 195 15.48 6.00 -8.21
N LEU A 196 14.16 5.80 -8.40
CA LEU A 196 13.64 4.75 -9.28
C LEU A 196 13.72 5.20 -10.73
N ALA A 197 14.36 4.38 -11.57
CA ALA A 197 14.49 4.64 -13.00
C ALA A 197 13.12 4.73 -13.68
N PRO A 198 12.89 5.64 -14.65
CA PRO A 198 11.61 5.82 -15.33
C PRO A 198 11.02 4.54 -15.96
N GLU A 199 11.87 3.64 -16.46
CA GLU A 199 11.47 2.35 -17.02
C GLU A 199 10.88 1.37 -15.99
N ASP A 200 11.18 1.58 -14.71
CA ASP A 200 10.70 0.78 -13.59
C ASP A 200 9.50 1.44 -12.88
N HIS A 201 9.04 2.60 -13.36
CA HIS A 201 7.84 3.26 -12.87
C HIS A 201 6.61 2.38 -13.19
N LYS A 202 5.74 2.20 -12.19
CA LYS A 202 4.59 1.29 -12.32
C LYS A 202 3.42 1.92 -13.09
N TYR A 203 3.33 3.25 -13.12
CA TYR A 203 2.20 4.02 -13.67
C TYR A 203 2.65 5.23 -14.48
#